data_AF-A0A960JJ03-F1
#
_entry.id   AF-A0A960JJ03-F1
#
_cell.length_a   1.000
_cell.length_b   1.000
_cell.length_c   1.000
_cell.angle_alpha   90.00
_cell.angle_beta   90.00
_cell.angle_gamma   90.00
#
_symmetry.space_group_name_H-M   'P 1'
#
loop_
_entity.id
_entity.type
_entity.pdbx_description
1 polymer ?
#
loop_
_entity_poly.entity_id
_entity_poly.type
_entity_poly.pdbx_seq_one_letter_code
_entity_poly.pdbx_strand_id
1 'polypeptide(L)'
;MNLGAKIIRRFPDGRSILLSILSSVFLIMSFPNFEYWGFAWFGFVPLFVSIDREKQSFLRSFIVGWISGTIFFFATCWWLTFAPITYAGFPAIVAYLLLLCVTGFAGLYAGLFAGLFSIVVRRFGLWGIFCAPILWTAIEFLRYWTTGNNWNAVGYSQAFNSFV
;
A
#
# COMPACT_ATOMS: atom_id res chain seq x y z
N MET A 1 -33.45 11.95 -2.40
CA MET A 1 -32.19 11.42 -1.81
C MET A 1 -31.06 12.38 -2.20
N ASN A 2 -30.42 13.06 -1.25
CA ASN A 2 -29.55 14.23 -1.50
C ASN A 2 -28.17 13.86 -2.09
N LEU A 3 -27.68 14.65 -3.05
CA LEU A 3 -26.42 14.41 -3.78
C LEU A 3 -25.19 14.28 -2.85
N GLY A 4 -25.15 15.07 -1.78
CA GLY A 4 -24.08 15.02 -0.76
C GLY A 4 -23.99 13.68 -0.02
N ALA A 5 -25.13 13.02 0.25
CA ALA A 5 -25.15 11.70 0.88
C ALA A 5 -24.59 10.59 -0.04
N LYS A 6 -24.61 10.81 -1.36
CA LYS A 6 -24.04 9.88 -2.35
C LYS A 6 -22.51 10.00 -2.43
N ILE A 7 -21.96 11.20 -2.22
CA ILE A 7 -20.51 11.48 -2.23
C ILE A 7 -19.85 11.01 -0.93
N ILE A 8 -20.44 11.28 0.23
CA ILE A 8 -19.94 10.80 1.54
C ILE A 8 -19.89 9.27 1.56
N ARG A 9 -20.79 8.59 0.82
CA ARG A 9 -20.75 7.12 0.68
C ARG A 9 -19.57 6.59 -0.14
N ARG A 10 -18.79 7.41 -0.85
CA ARG A 10 -17.66 6.94 -1.68
C ARG A 10 -16.32 6.88 -0.95
N PHE A 11 -16.17 7.61 0.15
CA PHE A 11 -14.94 7.62 0.91
C PHE A 11 -14.96 6.57 2.04
N PRO A 12 -13.80 6.00 2.38
CA PRO A 12 -13.66 5.13 3.53
C PRO A 12 -13.85 5.91 4.84
N ASP A 13 -14.20 5.20 5.90
CA ASP A 13 -14.32 5.75 7.24
C ASP A 13 -12.95 6.17 7.81
N GLY A 14 -12.95 7.15 8.71
CA GLY A 14 -11.70 7.68 9.28
C GLY A 14 -10.88 6.67 10.06
N ARG A 15 -11.50 5.65 10.67
CA ARG A 15 -10.78 4.57 11.36
C ARG A 15 -10.11 3.65 10.35
N SER A 16 -10.76 3.36 9.22
CA SER A 16 -10.19 2.59 8.11
C SER A 16 -8.98 3.30 7.51
N ILE A 17 -9.04 4.64 7.35
CA ILE A 17 -7.88 5.45 6.93
C ILE A 17 -6.75 5.36 7.95
N LEU A 18 -7.04 5.51 9.26
CA LEU A 18 -6.04 5.40 10.32
C LEU A 18 -5.35 4.01 10.32
N LEU A 19 -6.13 2.95 10.15
CA LEU A 19 -5.61 1.59 10.05
C LEU A 19 -4.71 1.40 8.82
N SER A 20 -5.07 1.99 7.67
CA SER A 20 -4.20 2.01 6.50
C SER A 20 -2.88 2.74 6.75
N ILE A 21 -2.92 3.89 7.41
CA ILE A 21 -1.70 4.62 7.77
C ILE A 21 -0.84 3.78 8.72
N LEU A 22 -1.45 3.13 9.72
CA LEU A 22 -0.75 2.25 10.66
C LEU A 22 -0.09 1.07 9.95
N SER A 23 -0.78 0.46 8.97
CA SER A 23 -0.20 -0.58 8.12
C SER A 23 1.04 -0.08 7.38
N SER A 24 0.97 1.12 6.76
CA SER A 24 2.12 1.74 6.12
C SER A 24 3.27 1.98 7.08
N VAL A 25 3.00 2.47 8.30
CA VAL A 25 4.04 2.70 9.31
C VAL A 25 4.76 1.42 9.66
N PHE A 26 4.05 0.32 9.89
CA PHE A 26 4.67 -0.99 10.15
C PHE A 26 5.53 -1.45 8.98
N LEU A 27 5.03 -1.32 7.75
CA LEU A 27 5.82 -1.68 6.57
C LEU A 27 7.03 -0.74 6.37
N ILE A 28 6.93 0.55 6.65
CA ILE A 28 8.08 1.47 6.56
C ILE A 28 9.18 1.07 7.56
N MET A 29 8.78 0.69 8.77
CA MET A 29 9.71 0.26 9.83
C MET A 29 10.47 -1.03 9.49
N SER A 30 9.97 -1.85 8.55
CA SER A 30 10.65 -3.07 8.12
C SER A 30 11.61 -2.89 6.94
N PHE A 31 11.76 -1.66 6.44
CA PHE A 31 12.58 -1.32 5.27
C PHE A 31 13.81 -0.46 5.67
N PRO A 32 14.76 -0.20 4.75
CA PRO A 32 16.02 0.46 5.05
C PRO A 32 15.87 1.77 5.84
N ASN A 33 16.90 2.09 6.64
CA ASN A 33 16.95 3.09 7.74
C ASN A 33 16.39 2.60 9.08
N PHE A 34 15.48 1.63 9.10
CA PHE A 34 14.90 1.06 10.34
C PHE A 34 15.16 -0.44 10.48
N GLU A 35 14.93 -1.20 9.40
CA GLU A 35 15.28 -2.62 9.29
C GLU A 35 14.68 -3.53 10.38
N TYR A 36 13.57 -3.12 11.00
CA TYR A 36 12.84 -3.92 11.97
C TYR A 36 11.98 -4.97 11.26
N TRP A 37 12.62 -6.01 10.75
CA TRP A 37 12.02 -7.09 9.94
C TRP A 37 10.74 -7.69 10.54
N GLY A 38 10.63 -7.72 11.88
CA GLY A 38 9.46 -8.23 12.61
C GLY A 38 8.16 -7.48 12.29
N PHE A 39 8.22 -6.18 11.97
CA PHE A 39 7.03 -5.41 11.61
C PHE A 39 6.42 -5.85 10.27
N ALA A 40 7.18 -6.48 9.37
CA ALA A 40 6.64 -6.99 8.10
C ALA A 40 5.58 -8.09 8.32
N TRP A 41 5.73 -8.90 9.37
CA TRP A 41 4.80 -10.00 9.70
C TRP A 41 3.41 -9.50 10.07
N PHE A 42 3.33 -8.37 10.78
CA PHE A 42 2.08 -7.77 11.21
C PHE A 42 1.68 -6.56 10.37
N GLY A 43 2.51 -6.14 9.42
CA GLY A 43 2.32 -4.93 8.62
C GLY A 43 1.01 -4.91 7.84
N PHE A 44 0.57 -6.05 7.33
CA PHE A 44 -0.70 -6.18 6.62
C PHE A 44 -1.93 -6.26 7.53
N VAL A 45 -1.77 -6.58 8.81
CA VAL A 45 -2.91 -6.84 9.71
C VAL A 45 -3.83 -5.61 9.83
N PRO A 46 -3.34 -4.38 10.07
CA PRO A 46 -4.20 -3.20 10.11
C PRO A 46 -4.92 -2.96 8.76
N LEU A 47 -4.24 -3.21 7.64
CA LEU A 47 -4.84 -3.06 6.31
C LEU A 47 -5.95 -4.10 6.08
N PHE A 48 -5.77 -5.35 6.48
CA PHE A 48 -6.82 -6.37 6.38
C PHE A 48 -8.05 -6.00 7.21
N VAL A 49 -7.85 -5.46 8.42
CA VAL A 49 -8.96 -4.95 9.25
C VAL A 49 -9.66 -3.77 8.56
N SER A 50 -8.92 -2.83 7.98
CA SER A 50 -9.47 -1.72 7.18
C SER A 50 -10.32 -2.23 6.00
N ILE A 51 -9.84 -3.23 5.26
CA ILE A 51 -10.56 -3.84 4.13
C ILE A 51 -11.82 -4.55 4.59
N ASP A 52 -11.80 -5.29 5.71
CA ASP A 52 -13.00 -5.95 6.24
C ASP A 52 -14.09 -4.94 6.64
N ARG A 53 -13.70 -3.79 7.22
CA ARG A 53 -14.62 -2.70 7.55
C ARG A 53 -15.27 -2.10 6.31
N GLU A 54 -14.51 -1.95 5.23
CA GLU A 54 -14.97 -1.33 3.98
C GLU A 54 -15.46 -2.34 2.92
N LYS A 55 -15.58 -3.63 3.26
CA LYS A 55 -15.85 -4.73 2.30
C LYS A 55 -17.13 -4.62 1.50
N GLN A 56 -18.05 -3.75 1.92
CA GLN A 56 -19.30 -3.48 1.18
C GLN A 56 -19.07 -2.61 -0.07
N SER A 57 -17.90 -1.97 -0.19
CA SER A 57 -17.56 -1.11 -1.32
C SER A 57 -16.13 -1.40 -1.81
N PHE A 58 -16.05 -1.89 -3.05
CA PHE A 58 -14.77 -2.06 -3.75
C PHE A 58 -13.97 -0.75 -3.75
N LEU A 59 -14.62 0.37 -4.09
CA LEU A 59 -13.94 1.67 -4.20
C LEU A 59 -13.34 2.12 -2.87
N ARG A 60 -14.06 1.92 -1.75
CA ARG A 60 -13.52 2.30 -0.43
C ARG A 60 -12.34 1.44 -0.03
N SER A 61 -12.46 0.13 -0.23
CA SER A 61 -11.37 -0.82 0.00
C SER A 61 -10.17 -0.51 -0.89
N PHE A 62 -10.41 -0.14 -2.15
CA PHE A 62 -9.39 0.33 -3.07
C PHE A 62 -8.68 1.59 -2.55
N ILE A 63 -9.43 2.61 -2.10
CA ILE A 63 -8.86 3.85 -1.58
C ILE A 63 -7.98 3.59 -0.36
N VAL A 64 -8.41 2.75 0.59
CA VAL A 64 -7.61 2.46 1.80
C VAL A 64 -6.33 1.68 1.47
N GLY A 65 -6.36 0.76 0.51
CA GLY A 65 -5.15 0.09 0.00
C GLY A 65 -4.24 1.05 -0.77
N TRP A 66 -4.82 1.95 -1.57
CA TRP A 66 -4.10 2.95 -2.34
C TRP A 66 -3.36 3.94 -1.44
N ILE A 67 -4.03 4.45 -0.41
CA ILE A 67 -3.41 5.29 0.63
C ILE A 67 -2.25 4.53 1.29
N SER A 68 -2.50 3.30 1.72
CA SER A 68 -1.48 2.48 2.40
C SER A 68 -0.23 2.29 1.54
N GLY A 69 -0.41 1.88 0.28
CA GLY A 69 0.67 1.66 -0.66
C GLY A 69 1.40 2.96 -1.02
N THR A 70 0.67 4.05 -1.28
CA THR A 70 1.26 5.34 -1.63
C THR A 70 2.15 5.86 -0.50
N ILE A 71 1.69 5.83 0.75
CA ILE A 71 2.49 6.26 1.91
C ILE A 71 3.73 5.37 2.07
N PHE A 72 3.57 4.05 1.97
CA PHE A 72 4.67 3.10 2.07
C PHE A 72 5.75 3.37 1.00
N PHE A 73 5.38 3.42 -0.28
CA PHE A 73 6.33 3.67 -1.36
C PHE A 73 6.92 5.07 -1.29
N PHE A 74 6.15 6.11 -0.98
CA PHE A 74 6.66 7.48 -0.85
C PHE A 74 7.73 7.57 0.25
N ALA A 75 7.43 7.02 1.42
CA ALA A 75 8.33 7.08 2.57
C ALA A 75 9.57 6.20 2.41
N THR A 76 9.49 5.07 1.69
CA THR A 76 10.64 4.18 1.49
C THR A 76 11.46 4.53 0.24
N CYS A 77 10.86 5.22 -0.73
CA CYS A 77 11.52 5.64 -1.98
C CYS A 77 11.86 7.14 -2.03
N TRP A 78 11.83 7.85 -0.90
CA TRP A 78 12.17 9.29 -0.83
C TRP A 78 13.53 9.61 -1.46
N TRP A 79 14.48 8.69 -1.35
CA TRP A 79 15.83 8.79 -1.91
C TRP A 79 15.86 8.90 -3.44
N LEU A 80 14.80 8.48 -4.15
CA LEU A 80 14.69 8.66 -5.60
C LEU A 80 14.71 10.14 -6.02
N THR A 81 14.43 11.06 -5.11
CA THR A 81 14.54 12.51 -5.36
C THR A 81 15.99 13.00 -5.46
N PHE A 82 16.96 12.24 -4.95
CA PHE A 82 18.36 12.66 -4.91
C PHE A 82 18.93 12.92 -6.31
N ALA A 83 18.71 12.01 -7.26
CA ALA A 83 19.26 12.14 -8.61
C ALA A 83 18.65 13.32 -9.41
N PRO A 84 17.30 13.50 -9.45
CA PRO A 84 16.70 14.68 -10.08
C PRO A 84 17.18 16.01 -9.50
N ILE A 85 17.34 16.09 -8.17
CA ILE A 85 17.79 17.32 -7.50
C ILE A 85 19.27 17.57 -7.80
N THR A 86 20.12 16.56 -7.61
CA THR A 86 21.58 16.71 -7.64
C THR A 86 22.13 16.78 -9.06
N TYR A 87 21.63 15.92 -9.95
CA TYR A 87 22.21 15.75 -11.29
C TYR A 87 21.40 16.42 -12.39
N ALA A 88 20.08 16.58 -12.22
CA ALA A 88 19.21 17.25 -13.20
C ALA A 88 18.85 18.69 -12.81
N GLY A 89 19.27 19.16 -11.63
CA GLY A 89 19.02 20.52 -11.15
C GLY A 89 17.56 20.84 -10.84
N PHE A 90 16.72 19.82 -10.59
CA PHE A 90 15.31 20.04 -10.29
C PHE A 90 15.14 20.75 -8.94
N PRO A 91 14.22 21.72 -8.83
CA PRO A 91 13.79 22.22 -7.52
C PRO A 91 13.25 21.05 -6.68
N ALA A 92 13.60 21.01 -5.39
CA ALA A 92 13.22 19.91 -4.51
C ALA A 92 11.71 19.62 -4.52
N ILE A 93 10.88 20.68 -4.49
CA ILE A 93 9.42 20.55 -4.54
C ILE A 93 8.94 19.79 -5.79
N VAL A 94 9.55 20.05 -6.95
CA VAL A 94 9.21 19.37 -8.20
C VAL A 94 9.58 17.89 -8.12
N ALA A 95 10.77 17.57 -7.60
CA ALA A 95 11.21 16.19 -7.43
C ALA A 95 10.29 15.39 -6.49
N TYR A 96 9.87 15.97 -5.36
CA TYR A 96 8.94 15.32 -4.43
C TYR A 96 7.51 15.18 -5.00
N LEU A 97 7.03 16.15 -5.80
CA LEU A 97 5.74 16.03 -6.48
C LEU A 97 5.77 14.91 -7.54
N LEU A 98 6.86 14.80 -8.30
CA LEU A 98 7.05 13.70 -9.25
C LEU A 98 7.16 12.35 -8.52
N LEU A 99 7.87 12.29 -7.39
CA LEU A 99 7.89 11.11 -6.54
C LEU A 99 6.47 10.72 -6.11
N LEU A 100 5.68 11.67 -5.61
CA LEU A 100 4.29 11.43 -5.21
C LEU A 100 3.45 10.86 -6.35
N CYS A 101 3.62 11.36 -7.58
CA CYS A 101 2.94 10.81 -8.75
C CYS A 101 3.33 9.35 -9.02
N VAL A 102 4.64 9.04 -8.99
CA VAL A 102 5.15 7.68 -9.24
C VAL A 102 4.73 6.72 -8.14
N THR A 103 4.82 7.12 -6.87
CA THR A 103 4.43 6.27 -5.74
C THR A 103 2.92 6.17 -5.59
N GLY A 104 2.18 7.21 -6.00
CA GLY A 104 0.74 7.15 -6.17
C GLY A 104 0.33 6.12 -7.22
N PHE A 105 1.03 6.08 -8.35
CA PHE A 105 0.83 5.04 -9.37
C PHE A 105 1.18 3.64 -8.85
N ALA A 106 2.33 3.46 -8.19
CA ALA A 106 2.71 2.19 -7.56
C ALA A 106 1.71 1.76 -6.46
N GLY A 107 1.15 2.71 -5.73
CA GLY A 107 0.10 2.46 -4.74
C GLY A 107 -1.18 1.89 -5.36
N LEU A 108 -1.46 2.13 -6.65
CA LEU A 108 -2.68 1.63 -7.30
C LEU A 108 -2.76 0.11 -7.26
N TYR A 109 -1.63 -0.59 -7.25
CA TYR A 109 -1.57 -2.04 -7.13
C TYR A 109 -1.97 -2.51 -5.73
N ALA A 110 -1.52 -1.82 -4.67
CA ALA A 110 -2.00 -2.06 -3.31
C ALA A 110 -3.51 -1.74 -3.17
N GLY A 111 -3.98 -0.70 -3.86
CA GLY A 111 -5.41 -0.41 -3.98
C GLY A 111 -6.18 -1.51 -4.69
N LEU A 112 -5.68 -2.01 -5.82
CA LEU A 112 -6.29 -3.10 -6.57
C LEU A 112 -6.37 -4.37 -5.72
N PHE A 113 -5.30 -4.69 -4.98
CA PHE A 113 -5.29 -5.77 -4.00
C PHE A 113 -6.41 -5.60 -2.99
N ALA A 114 -6.48 -4.44 -2.34
CA ALA A 114 -7.47 -4.19 -1.30
C ALA A 114 -8.91 -4.27 -1.85
N GLY A 115 -9.15 -3.72 -3.04
CA GLY A 115 -10.43 -3.80 -3.73
C GLY A 115 -10.84 -5.25 -4.04
N LEU A 116 -9.96 -6.04 -4.67
CA LEU A 116 -10.26 -7.44 -5.00
C LEU A 116 -10.39 -8.32 -3.75
N PHE A 117 -9.52 -8.12 -2.77
CA PHE A 117 -9.56 -8.82 -1.50
C PHE A 117 -10.87 -8.53 -0.74
N SER A 118 -11.40 -7.31 -0.83
CA SER A 118 -12.70 -6.97 -0.25
C SER A 118 -13.86 -7.82 -0.80
N ILE A 119 -13.82 -8.17 -2.09
CA ILE A 119 -14.83 -9.04 -2.72
C ILE A 119 -14.74 -10.45 -2.15
N VAL A 120 -13.51 -10.95 -2.00
CA VAL A 120 -13.25 -12.28 -1.44
C VAL A 120 -13.69 -12.35 0.03
N VAL A 121 -13.29 -11.37 0.85
CA VAL A 121 -13.68 -11.29 2.27
C VAL A 121 -15.19 -11.13 2.42
N ARG A 122 -15.85 -10.35 1.56
CA ARG A 122 -17.31 -10.23 1.54
C ARG A 122 -17.99 -11.57 1.22
N ARG A 123 -17.41 -12.39 0.34
CA ARG A 123 -17.99 -13.66 -0.11
C ARG A 123 -17.74 -14.81 0.88
N PHE A 124 -16.54 -14.88 1.45
CA PHE A 124 -16.08 -16.03 2.23
C PHE A 124 -15.83 -15.72 3.71
N GLY A 125 -16.04 -14.46 4.14
CA GLY A 125 -15.77 -14.03 5.51
C GLY A 125 -14.29 -14.16 5.88
N LEU A 126 -14.02 -14.62 7.11
CA LEU A 126 -12.66 -14.82 7.62
C LEU A 126 -11.84 -15.83 6.80
N TRP A 127 -12.50 -16.83 6.19
CA TRP A 127 -11.83 -17.80 5.32
C TRP A 127 -11.22 -17.15 4.07
N GLY A 128 -11.69 -15.95 3.69
CA GLY A 128 -11.11 -15.20 2.58
C GLY A 128 -9.63 -14.86 2.78
N ILE A 129 -9.12 -14.84 4.02
CA ILE A 129 -7.72 -14.51 4.31
C ILE A 129 -6.72 -15.45 3.63
N PHE A 130 -7.09 -16.72 3.42
CA PHE A 130 -6.23 -17.69 2.73
C PHE A 130 -5.98 -17.33 1.25
N CYS A 131 -6.84 -16.50 0.65
CA CYS A 131 -6.62 -15.99 -0.70
C CYS A 131 -5.70 -14.76 -0.73
N ALA A 132 -5.43 -14.10 0.40
CA ALA A 132 -4.60 -12.90 0.48
C ALA A 132 -3.20 -13.11 -0.15
N PRO A 133 -2.41 -14.15 0.19
CA PRO A 133 -1.07 -14.33 -0.38
C PRO A 133 -1.10 -14.56 -1.89
N ILE A 134 -2.12 -15.26 -2.40
CA ILE A 134 -2.29 -15.53 -3.84
C ILE A 134 -2.59 -14.23 -4.58
N LEU A 135 -3.57 -13.47 -4.08
CA LEU A 135 -3.95 -12.17 -4.65
C LEU A 135 -2.80 -11.17 -4.61
N TRP A 136 -2.13 -11.05 -3.46
CA TRP A 136 -1.00 -10.15 -3.29
C TRP A 136 0.12 -10.46 -4.29
N THR A 137 0.52 -11.74 -4.36
CA THR A 137 1.60 -12.17 -5.26
C THR A 137 1.24 -11.96 -6.73
N ALA A 138 0.01 -12.27 -7.14
CA ALA A 138 -0.43 -12.03 -8.52
C ALA A 138 -0.42 -10.55 -8.90
N ILE A 139 -0.78 -9.67 -7.96
CA ILE A 139 -0.82 -8.22 -8.20
C ILE A 139 0.58 -7.60 -8.17
N GLU A 140 1.47 -8.06 -7.30
CA GLU A 140 2.88 -7.67 -7.34
C GLU A 140 3.56 -8.16 -8.62
N PHE A 141 3.21 -9.35 -9.12
CA PHE A 141 3.67 -9.82 -10.41
C PHE A 141 3.14 -8.94 -11.56
N LEU A 142 1.87 -8.53 -11.51
CA LEU A 142 1.31 -7.56 -12.45
C LEU A 142 2.04 -6.21 -12.38
N ARG A 143 2.38 -5.72 -11.18
CA ARG A 143 3.17 -4.50 -10.99
C ARG A 143 4.55 -4.63 -11.61
N TYR A 144 5.23 -5.75 -11.40
CA TYR A 144 6.50 -6.04 -12.02
C TYR A 144 6.39 -6.04 -13.55
N TRP A 145 5.40 -6.73 -14.12
CA TRP A 145 5.20 -6.81 -15.57
C TRP A 145 4.91 -5.46 -16.22
N THR A 146 4.14 -4.60 -15.54
CA THR A 146 3.71 -3.31 -16.07
C THR A 146 4.73 -2.19 -15.87
N THR A 147 5.50 -2.22 -14.77
CA THR A 147 6.45 -1.16 -14.40
C THR A 147 7.91 -1.54 -14.60
N GLY A 148 8.19 -2.81 -14.92
CA GLY A 148 9.53 -3.36 -15.06
C GLY A 148 10.30 -3.49 -13.73
N ASN A 149 9.69 -3.16 -12.58
CA ASN A 149 10.36 -3.23 -11.29
C ASN A 149 9.42 -3.75 -10.19
N ASN A 150 10.00 -4.49 -9.26
CA ASN A 150 9.30 -4.98 -8.06
C ASN A 150 9.92 -4.36 -6.80
N TRP A 151 10.28 -3.08 -6.88
CA TRP A 151 10.94 -2.38 -5.76
C TRP A 151 10.10 -2.51 -4.49
N ASN A 152 10.76 -2.67 -3.36
CA ASN A 152 10.13 -2.90 -2.05
C ASN A 152 9.19 -4.11 -1.96
N ALA A 153 9.49 -5.22 -2.65
CA ALA A 153 8.79 -6.47 -2.36
C ALA A 153 8.97 -6.84 -0.87
N VAL A 154 7.86 -7.04 -0.15
CA VAL A 154 7.86 -7.18 1.32
C VAL A 154 8.76 -8.32 1.80
N GLY A 155 8.94 -9.38 1.00
CA GLY A 155 9.85 -10.48 1.32
C GLY A 155 11.32 -10.07 1.51
N TYR A 156 11.78 -8.97 0.90
CA TYR A 156 13.15 -8.48 1.08
C TYR A 156 13.45 -8.04 2.51
N SER A 157 12.43 -7.67 3.29
CA SER A 157 12.60 -7.39 4.72
C SER A 157 13.15 -8.59 5.50
N GLN A 158 13.15 -9.79 4.93
CA GLN A 158 13.64 -11.02 5.57
C GLN A 158 15.01 -11.47 5.03
N ALA A 159 15.60 -10.75 4.08
CA ALA A 159 16.79 -11.21 3.35
C ALA A 159 18.08 -11.18 4.18
N PHE A 160 18.22 -10.24 5.11
CA PHE A 160 19.47 -9.98 5.84
C PHE A 160 19.35 -10.17 7.36
N ASN A 161 18.44 -11.05 7.79
CA ASN A 161 18.20 -11.31 9.21
C ASN A 161 19.38 -12.08 9.83
N SER A 162 19.97 -11.53 10.89
CA SER A 162 21.17 -12.01 11.59
C SER A 162 20.97 -13.27 12.46
N PHE A 163 19.89 -14.03 12.25
CA PHE A 163 19.55 -15.21 13.05
C PHE A 163 20.00 -16.54 12.41
N VAL A 164 20.93 -16.47 11.46
CA VAL A 164 21.75 -17.59 10.98
C VAL A 164 23.20 -17.14 10.94
#